data_AF-A0A1I0JP67-F1
#
_entry.id   AF-A0A1I0JP67-F1
#
_cell.length_a   1.000
_cell.length_b   1.000
_cell.length_c   1.000
_cell.angle_alpha   90.00
_cell.angle_beta   90.00
_cell.angle_gamma   90.00
#
_symmetry.space_group_name_H-M   'P 1'
#
loop_
_entity.id
_entity.type
_entity.pdbx_description
1 polymer ?
#
loop_
_entity_poly.entity_id
_entity_poly.type
_entity_poly.pdbx_seq_one_letter_code
_entity_poly.pdbx_strand_id
1 'polypeptide(L)'
;MPLPKQKVGTIEVVSPGNREMDYYVKLALYEEAGVRLYWLVDIERKTIVVYDLEHEAIPALYHFVDSVPVGIYWDFEIDFSSMDLAKVVTTLSDKIC
;
A
#
# COMPACT_ATOMS: atom_id res chain seq x y z
N MET A 1 -13.88 -6.73 26.77
CA MET A 1 -13.93 -5.80 25.63
C MET A 1 -13.22 -6.48 24.48
N PRO A 2 -13.85 -6.75 23.33
CA PRO A 2 -13.10 -7.18 22.17
C PRO A 2 -12.19 -6.03 21.75
N LEU A 3 -10.90 -6.32 21.55
CA LEU A 3 -9.97 -5.39 20.92
C LEU A 3 -10.56 -4.97 19.56
N PRO A 4 -10.48 -3.69 19.16
CA PRO A 4 -10.85 -3.31 17.81
C PRO A 4 -10.08 -4.20 16.84
N LYS A 5 -10.77 -4.78 15.86
CA LYS A 5 -10.13 -5.62 14.84
C LYS A 5 -9.10 -4.74 14.12
N GLN A 6 -7.83 -4.91 14.44
CA GLN A 6 -6.77 -4.12 13.83
C GLN A 6 -6.66 -4.50 12.35
N LYS A 7 -6.85 -3.53 11.46
CA LYS A 7 -6.72 -3.76 10.03
C LYS A 7 -5.23 -3.83 9.68
N VAL A 8 -4.78 -4.98 9.22
CA VAL A 8 -3.35 -5.27 9.05
C VAL A 8 -2.73 -4.44 7.91
N GLY A 9 -3.47 -4.18 6.83
CA GLY A 9 -2.99 -3.29 5.78
C GLY A 9 -4.08 -2.78 4.84
N THR A 10 -3.76 -1.71 4.11
CA THR A 10 -4.61 -1.13 3.05
C THR A 10 -3.74 -0.76 1.85
N ILE A 11 -4.22 -1.04 0.64
CA ILE A 11 -3.59 -0.60 -0.61
C ILE A 11 -4.54 0.37 -1.32
N GLU A 12 -4.02 1.55 -1.64
CA GLU A 12 -4.71 2.58 -2.40
C GLU A 12 -3.98 2.84 -3.71
N VAL A 13 -4.75 2.90 -4.81
CA VAL A 13 -4.24 3.34 -6.10
C VAL A 13 -4.53 4.82 -6.26
N VAL A 14 -3.47 5.60 -6.51
CA VAL A 14 -3.58 7.05 -6.64
C VAL A 14 -4.50 7.40 -7.79
N SER A 15 -5.54 8.16 -7.48
CA SER A 15 -6.48 8.65 -8.46
C SER A 15 -5.94 9.93 -9.13
N PRO A 16 -5.99 10.05 -10.47
CA PRO A 16 -5.44 11.23 -11.15
C PRO A 16 -6.06 12.56 -10.71
N GLY A 17 -7.34 12.54 -10.36
CA GLY A 17 -8.11 13.73 -9.99
C GLY A 17 -8.05 14.12 -8.51
N ASN A 18 -7.43 13.31 -7.63
CA ASN A 18 -7.50 13.53 -6.19
C ASN A 18 -6.21 13.15 -5.44
N ARG A 19 -5.07 13.35 -6.11
CA ARG A 19 -3.73 12.98 -5.60
C ARG A 19 -3.46 13.52 -4.21
N GLU A 20 -3.80 14.78 -3.94
CA GLU A 20 -3.55 15.41 -2.65
C GLU A 20 -4.26 14.66 -1.51
N MET A 21 -5.48 14.19 -1.75
CA MET A 21 -6.22 13.38 -0.77
C MET A 21 -5.56 12.02 -0.54
N ASP A 22 -5.11 11.35 -1.61
CA ASP A 22 -4.50 10.03 -1.53
C ASP A 22 -3.13 10.07 -0.83
N TYR A 23 -2.33 11.11 -1.09
CA TYR A 23 -1.00 11.28 -0.50
C TYR A 23 -1.01 11.82 0.94
N TYR A 24 -1.94 12.71 1.29
CA TYR A 24 -1.86 13.45 2.57
C TYR A 24 -3.03 13.19 3.50
N VAL A 25 -4.27 13.19 2.99
CA VAL A 25 -5.47 13.11 3.87
C VAL A 25 -5.73 11.67 4.32
N LYS A 26 -5.67 10.71 3.39
CA LYS A 26 -5.93 9.30 3.70
C LYS A 26 -4.90 8.70 4.65
N LEU A 27 -3.65 9.15 4.55
CA LEU A 27 -2.57 8.70 5.42
C LEU A 27 -2.94 8.89 6.91
N ALA A 28 -3.33 10.11 7.28
CA ALA A 28 -3.74 10.44 8.64
C ALA A 28 -5.00 9.66 9.08
N LEU A 29 -6.00 9.52 8.20
CA LEU A 29 -7.22 8.77 8.51
C LEU A 29 -6.94 7.27 8.79
N TYR A 30 -6.01 6.67 8.05
CA TYR A 30 -5.67 5.26 8.25
C TYR A 30 -4.78 5.03 9.47
N GLU A 31 -3.90 5.98 9.78
CA GLU A 31 -3.15 6.00 11.03
C GLU A 31 -4.09 6.06 12.24
N GLU A 32 -5.06 7.00 12.25
CA GLU A 32 -6.09 7.10 13.29
C GLU A 32 -6.96 5.85 13.41
N ALA A 33 -7.22 5.17 12.28
CA ALA A 33 -7.96 3.91 12.25
C ALA A 33 -7.12 2.69 12.71
N GLY A 34 -5.84 2.88 13.04
CA GLY A 34 -4.93 1.83 13.51
C GLY A 34 -4.49 0.86 12.42
N VAL A 35 -4.49 1.29 11.15
CA VAL A 35 -3.91 0.51 10.05
C VAL A 35 -2.40 0.41 10.25
N ARG A 36 -1.84 -0.80 10.14
CA ARG A 36 -0.39 -1.00 10.32
C ARG A 36 0.41 -0.67 9.05
N LEU A 37 -0.01 -1.21 7.91
CA LEU A 37 0.67 -1.02 6.63
C LEU A 37 -0.21 -0.28 5.63
N TYR A 38 0.31 0.81 5.07
CA TYR A 38 -0.38 1.58 4.04
C TYR A 38 0.44 1.66 2.76
N TRP A 39 -0.13 1.16 1.68
CA TRP A 39 0.50 1.11 0.36
C TRP A 39 -0.17 2.12 -0.56
N LEU A 40 0.64 3.00 -1.14
CA LEU A 40 0.20 3.97 -2.13
C LEU A 40 0.81 3.62 -3.47
N VAL A 41 -0.02 3.22 -4.43
CA VAL A 41 0.42 2.80 -5.77
C VAL A 41 0.07 3.89 -6.77
N ASP A 42 1.07 4.62 -7.26
CA ASP A 42 0.89 5.64 -8.31
C ASP A 42 1.31 5.05 -9.67
N ILE A 43 0.31 4.71 -10.48
CA ILE A 43 0.50 4.10 -11.81
C ILE A 43 1.11 5.11 -12.79
N GLU A 44 0.74 6.39 -12.71
CA GLU A 44 1.27 7.42 -13.62
C GLU A 44 2.75 7.69 -13.33
N ARG A 45 3.13 7.73 -12.05
CA ARG A 45 4.52 7.89 -11.63
C ARG A 45 5.31 6.59 -11.64
N LYS A 46 4.64 5.44 -11.77
CA LYS A 46 5.21 4.09 -11.67
C LYS A 46 6.00 3.91 -10.37
N THR A 47 5.41 4.36 -9.27
CA THR A 47 5.99 4.29 -7.92
C THR A 47 5.04 3.64 -6.94
N ILE A 48 5.59 2.94 -5.97
CA ILE A 48 4.88 2.35 -4.84
C ILE A 48 5.51 2.91 -3.58
N VAL A 49 4.71 3.49 -2.70
CA VAL A 49 5.17 4.00 -1.40
C VAL A 49 4.53 3.14 -0.31
N VAL A 50 5.35 2.58 0.57
CA VAL A 50 4.90 1.75 1.68
C VAL A 50 5.19 2.45 3.00
N TYR A 51 4.14 2.74 3.75
CA TYR A 51 4.20 3.29 5.09
C TYR A 51 4.00 2.19 6.12
N ASP A 52 4.94 2.08 7.06
CA ASP A 52 4.73 1.38 8.34
C ASP A 52 4.26 2.42 9.35
N LEU A 53 2.94 2.46 9.54
CA LEU A 53 2.25 3.43 10.39
C LEU A 53 2.35 3.06 11.88
N GLU A 54 2.76 1.83 12.20
CA GLU A 54 2.93 1.40 13.59
C GLU A 54 4.30 1.81 14.14
N HIS A 55 5.34 1.76 13.29
CA HIS A 55 6.72 2.02 13.72
C HIS A 55 7.24 3.42 13.37
N GLU A 56 6.38 4.33 12.91
CA GLU A 56 6.71 5.72 12.51
C GLU A 56 8.00 5.80 11.64
N ALA A 57 8.16 4.86 10.71
CA ALA A 57 9.35 4.74 9.89
C ALA A 57 9.31 5.68 8.67
N ILE A 58 10.49 6.05 8.16
CA ILE A 58 10.61 6.69 6.84
C ILE A 58 9.97 5.74 5.81
N PRO A 59 9.01 6.21 4.99
CA PRO A 59 8.33 5.34 4.04
C PRO A 59 9.32 4.77 3.01
N ALA A 60 9.12 3.50 2.68
CA ALA A 60 9.90 2.86 1.63
C ALA A 60 9.32 3.21 0.26
N LEU A 61 10.20 3.59 -0.68
CA LEU A 61 9.84 3.89 -2.06
C LEU A 61 10.36 2.77 -2.97
N TYR A 62 9.47 2.25 -3.80
CA TYR A 62 9.74 1.24 -4.82
C TYR A 62 9.24 1.69 -6.19
N HIS A 63 9.69 0.99 -7.20
CA HIS A 63 9.29 1.13 -8.59
C HIS A 63 8.66 -0.15 -9.11
N PHE A 64 7.98 -0.06 -10.24
CA PHE A 64 7.27 -1.19 -10.87
C PHE A 64 8.19 -2.23 -11.50
N VAL A 65 9.49 -2.17 -11.22
CA VAL A 65 10.48 -3.19 -11.59
C VAL A 65 10.99 -3.95 -10.37
N ASP A 66 10.55 -3.57 -9.18
CA ASP A 66 10.99 -4.14 -7.92
C ASP A 66 10.04 -5.26 -7.46
N SER A 67 10.57 -6.14 -6.63
CA SER A 67 9.77 -7.02 -5.78
C SER A 67 9.61 -6.35 -4.42
N VAL A 68 8.36 -6.16 -4.00
CA VAL A 68 8.02 -5.41 -2.78
C VAL A 68 7.55 -6.38 -1.70
N PRO A 69 8.24 -6.47 -0.55
CA PRO A 69 7.80 -7.33 0.55
C PRO A 69 6.49 -6.81 1.12
N VAL A 70 5.51 -7.72 1.34
CA VAL A 70 4.18 -7.34 1.83
C VAL A 70 4.22 -6.79 3.26
N GLY A 71 5.25 -7.13 4.04
CA GLY A 71 5.48 -6.63 5.40
C GLY A 71 4.63 -7.31 6.49
N ILE A 72 3.64 -8.11 6.10
CA ILE A 72 2.81 -8.93 7.00
C ILE A 72 3.39 -10.34 7.15
N TYR A 73 3.84 -10.92 6.03
CA TYR A 73 4.49 -12.22 5.97
C TYR A 73 5.94 -12.01 5.56
N TRP A 74 6.86 -12.66 6.26
CA TRP A 74 8.30 -12.45 6.11
C TRP A 74 8.88 -13.04 4.81
N ASP A 75 8.17 -13.97 4.19
CA ASP A 75 8.53 -14.72 2.98
C ASP A 75 7.62 -14.40 1.78
N PHE A 76 6.79 -13.36 1.89
CA PHE A 76 5.87 -12.98 0.82
C PHE A 76 6.19 -11.60 0.24
N GLU A 77 6.46 -11.60 -1.05
CA GLU A 77 6.72 -10.40 -1.84
C GLU A 77 5.86 -10.40 -3.11
N ILE A 78 5.58 -9.20 -3.61
CA ILE A 78 4.88 -8.99 -4.86
C ILE A 78 5.88 -8.46 -5.88
N ASP A 79 6.14 -9.25 -6.90
CA ASP A 79 6.92 -8.82 -8.06
C ASP A 79 6.07 -7.94 -8.98
N PHE A 80 6.38 -6.64 -9.03
CA PHE A 80 5.69 -5.70 -9.90
C PHE A 80 6.25 -5.69 -11.33
N SER A 81 7.44 -6.24 -11.55
CA SER A 81 8.07 -6.27 -12.88
C SER A 81 7.29 -7.09 -13.90
N SER A 82 6.53 -8.07 -13.43
CA SER A 82 5.71 -8.97 -14.23
C SER A 82 4.21 -8.59 -14.25
N MET A 83 3.81 -7.49 -13.60
CA MET A 83 2.40 -7.09 -13.51
C MET A 83 1.93 -6.28 -14.71
N ASP A 84 0.71 -6.59 -15.16
CA ASP A 84 -0.03 -5.75 -16.11
C ASP A 84 -0.54 -4.49 -15.41
N LEU A 85 -0.01 -3.33 -15.78
CA LEU A 85 -0.38 -2.02 -15.23
C LEU A 85 -1.89 -1.75 -15.30
N ALA A 86 -2.56 -2.23 -16.34
CA ALA A 86 -3.99 -2.04 -16.52
C ALA A 86 -4.84 -2.87 -15.53
N LYS A 87 -4.21 -3.84 -14.85
CA LYS A 87 -4.87 -4.80 -13.95
C LYS A 87 -4.24 -4.83 -12.57
N VAL A 88 -3.42 -3.84 -12.21
CA VAL A 88 -2.75 -3.79 -10.90
C VAL A 88 -3.74 -3.94 -9.75
N VAL A 89 -4.86 -3.21 -9.77
CA VAL A 89 -5.89 -3.28 -8.71
C VAL A 89 -6.44 -4.69 -8.56
N THR A 90 -6.89 -5.31 -9.66
CA THR A 90 -7.49 -6.66 -9.61
C THR A 90 -6.46 -7.70 -9.21
N THR A 91 -5.23 -7.59 -9.74
CA THR A 91 -4.16 -8.54 -9.46
C THR A 91 -3.67 -8.47 -8.01
N LEU A 92 -3.64 -7.27 -7.41
CA LEU A 92 -3.31 -7.10 -5.99
C LEU A 92 -4.41 -7.67 -5.10
N SER A 93 -5.68 -7.46 -5.46
CA SER A 93 -6.81 -8.04 -4.72
C SER A 93 -6.77 -9.58 -4.72
N ASP A 94 -6.42 -10.21 -5.84
CA ASP A 94 -6.35 -11.67 -5.97
C ASP A 94 -5.16 -12.28 -5.20
N LYS A 95 -4.08 -11.51 -4.99
CA LYS A 95 -2.86 -11.98 -4.34
C LYS A 95 -2.86 -11.82 -2.82
N ILE A 96 -3.76 -10.99 -2.27
CA ILE A 96 -3.74 -10.58 -0.85
C ILE A 96 -4.97 -11.09 -0.08
N CYS A 97 -6.02 -11.55 -0.77
CA CYS A 97 -7.21 -12.18 -0.18
C CYS A 97 -7.10 -13.70 -0.10
#